data_AF-A0A7S3RT54-F1
#
_entry.id   AF-A0A7S3RT54-F1
#
_cell.length_a   1.000
_cell.length_b   1.000
_cell.length_c   1.000
_cell.angle_alpha   90.00
_cell.angle_beta   90.00
_cell.angle_gamma   90.00
#
_symmetry.space_group_name_H-M   'P 1'
#
loop_
_entity.id
_entity.type
_entity.pdbx_description
1 polymer ?
#
loop_
_entity_poly.entity_id
_entity_poly.type
_entity_poly.pdbx_seq_one_letter_code
_entity_poly.pdbx_strand_id
1 'polypeptide(L)'
;DNIAIRGISAIQLLNAVGSKISLGPEVVVFAHRHCPPCMYNEKRNCRPGLMEAVWIEAGINCEVLRGGTLRDGDEVMVLPDSFTPYQIDGGLQSPGFFTRPSERTAEEVREGRLAKQRIYEEALRRGDSEGIRRAEASFTAVGLEFFSKAAKVPPMVDKTHKPEAPAEEPKMNLTPAFLIVFSPLFVILTFLQDWQEWSRAGR
;
A
#
# COMPACT_ATOMS: atom_id res chain seq x y z
N ASP A 1 -11.26 0.53 0.13
CA ASP A 1 -10.77 0.01 1.38
C ASP A 1 -11.60 -1.20 1.74
N ASN A 2 -11.11 -2.08 2.60
CA ASN A 2 -11.90 -3.22 3.06
C ASN A 2 -12.77 -2.82 4.26
N ILE A 3 -12.32 -1.83 5.04
CA ILE A 3 -12.99 -1.30 6.22
C ILE A 3 -12.87 0.23 6.18
N ALA A 4 -14.00 0.93 6.34
CA ALA A 4 -14.05 2.36 6.57
C ALA A 4 -14.37 2.61 8.05
N ILE A 5 -13.64 3.51 8.69
CA ILE A 5 -13.81 3.84 10.11
C ILE A 5 -14.20 5.30 10.29
N ARG A 6 -14.82 5.62 11.43
CA ARG A 6 -15.15 6.97 11.86
C ARG A 6 -14.84 7.14 13.34
N GLY A 7 -14.72 8.39 13.79
CA GLY A 7 -14.44 8.70 15.21
C GLY A 7 -12.96 8.67 15.60
N ILE A 8 -12.07 8.29 14.67
CA ILE A 8 -10.62 8.43 14.78
C ILE A 8 -10.15 9.30 13.61
N SER A 9 -9.38 10.35 13.89
CA SER A 9 -8.80 11.19 12.84
C SER A 9 -7.72 10.43 12.06
N ALA A 10 -7.47 10.85 10.82
CA ALA A 10 -6.44 10.26 9.98
C ALA A 10 -5.04 10.32 10.63
N ILE A 11 -4.71 11.42 11.32
CA ILE A 11 -3.44 11.56 12.07
C ILE A 11 -3.37 10.57 13.23
N GLN A 12 -4.45 10.41 14.00
CA GLN A 12 -4.48 9.41 15.09
C GLN A 12 -4.31 7.99 14.54
N LEU A 13 -4.91 7.70 13.39
CA LEU A 13 -4.78 6.40 12.74
C LEU A 13 -3.34 6.15 12.25
N LEU A 14 -2.68 7.14 11.67
CA LEU A 14 -1.27 7.03 11.29
C LEU A 14 -0.35 6.85 12.50
N ASN A 15 -0.62 7.58 13.59
CA ASN A 15 0.12 7.44 14.84
C ASN A 15 -0.11 6.08 15.52
N ALA A 16 -1.17 5.35 15.14
CA ALA A 16 -1.42 4.01 15.62
C ALA A 16 -0.56 2.94 14.93
N VAL A 17 0.23 3.27 13.90
CA VAL A 17 1.20 2.35 13.30
C VAL A 17 2.14 1.81 14.38
N GLY A 18 2.35 0.50 14.39
CA GLY A 18 3.06 -0.23 15.43
C GLY A 18 2.19 -0.64 16.61
N SER A 19 0.89 -0.32 16.62
CA SER A 19 -0.04 -0.66 17.70
C SER A 19 -1.14 -1.62 17.25
N LYS A 20 -1.84 -2.21 18.23
CA LYS A 20 -3.02 -3.03 17.98
C LYS A 20 -4.28 -2.16 17.96
N ILE A 21 -5.21 -2.50 17.09
CA ILE A 21 -6.51 -1.83 16.95
C ILE A 21 -7.59 -2.88 17.12
N SER A 22 -8.52 -2.65 18.05
CA SER A 22 -9.76 -3.40 18.17
C SER A 22 -10.77 -2.87 17.17
N LEU A 23 -11.39 -3.77 16.43
CA LEU A 23 -12.50 -3.50 15.52
C LEU A 23 -13.69 -4.30 16.05
N GLY A 24 -14.64 -3.62 16.68
CA GLY A 24 -15.72 -4.27 17.40
C GLY A 24 -15.23 -5.19 18.54
N PRO A 25 -16.06 -6.14 18.98
CA PRO A 25 -15.77 -6.99 20.14
C PRO A 25 -14.78 -8.12 19.86
N GLU A 26 -14.74 -8.63 18.62
CA GLU A 26 -14.02 -9.86 18.29
C GLU A 26 -12.69 -9.60 17.58
N VAL A 27 -12.64 -8.63 16.68
CA VAL A 27 -11.54 -8.49 15.74
C VAL A 27 -10.43 -7.62 16.33
N VAL A 28 -9.19 -8.10 16.23
CA VAL A 28 -8.00 -7.33 16.58
C VAL A 28 -7.03 -7.38 15.42
N VAL A 29 -6.55 -6.22 15.01
CA VAL A 29 -5.57 -6.07 13.94
C VAL A 29 -4.31 -5.36 14.45
N PHE A 30 -3.18 -5.61 13.81
CA PHE A 30 -1.93 -4.89 14.05
C PHE A 30 -1.66 -3.93 12.90
N ALA A 31 -1.42 -2.66 13.20
CA ALA A 31 -1.16 -1.63 12.21
C ALA A 31 0.32 -1.65 11.80
N HIS A 32 0.65 -2.11 10.60
CA HIS A 32 2.06 -2.19 10.17
C HIS A 32 2.57 -0.90 9.56
N ARG A 33 1.79 -0.25 8.70
CA ARG A 33 2.31 0.84 7.88
C ARG A 33 1.20 1.72 7.33
N HIS A 34 1.56 2.96 7.03
CA HIS A 34 0.79 3.83 6.16
C HIS A 34 0.46 3.09 4.84
N CYS A 35 -0.70 3.36 4.24
CA CYS A 35 -1.04 2.97 2.88
C CYS A 35 -0.96 4.19 1.96
N PRO A 36 0.24 4.63 1.51
CA PRO A 36 0.38 5.81 0.67
C PRO A 36 -0.56 5.82 -0.54
N PRO A 37 -1.17 6.96 -0.86
CA PRO A 37 -1.96 7.09 -2.09
C PRO A 37 -1.03 6.88 -3.30
N CYS A 38 -1.60 6.34 -4.38
CA CYS A 38 -0.82 5.92 -5.55
C CYS A 38 -1.24 6.63 -6.84
N MET A 39 -0.31 6.69 -7.80
CA MET A 39 -0.55 7.32 -9.12
C MET A 39 -1.71 6.68 -9.86
N TYR A 40 -1.95 5.39 -9.64
CA TYR A 40 -3.10 4.69 -10.19
C TYR A 40 -4.41 5.33 -9.75
N ASN A 41 -4.59 5.60 -8.45
CA ASN A 41 -5.80 6.25 -7.94
C ASN A 41 -5.93 7.70 -8.42
N GLU A 42 -4.83 8.44 -8.49
CA GLU A 42 -4.83 9.81 -9.04
C GLU A 42 -5.29 9.83 -10.51
N LYS A 43 -4.75 8.94 -11.34
CA LYS A 43 -5.13 8.83 -12.75
C LYS A 43 -6.55 8.33 -12.93
N ARG A 44 -6.95 7.30 -12.18
CA ARG A 44 -8.31 6.74 -12.20
C ARG A 44 -9.38 7.78 -11.89
N ASN A 45 -9.10 8.69 -10.95
CA ASN A 45 -10.03 9.74 -10.56
C ASN A 45 -9.90 11.02 -11.40
N CYS A 46 -8.93 11.08 -12.31
CA CYS A 46 -8.62 12.27 -13.11
C CYS A 46 -8.43 13.53 -12.25
N ARG A 47 -7.75 13.39 -11.10
CA ARG A 47 -7.49 14.48 -10.15
C ARG A 47 -5.99 14.67 -9.93
N PRO A 48 -5.32 15.51 -10.75
CA PRO A 48 -3.91 15.83 -10.53
C PRO A 48 -3.66 16.35 -9.11
N GLY A 49 -2.62 15.86 -8.45
CA GLY A 49 -2.27 16.24 -7.08
C GLY A 49 -3.07 15.51 -6.00
N LEU A 50 -3.93 14.55 -6.35
CA LEU A 50 -4.68 13.75 -5.38
C LEU A 50 -3.75 13.06 -4.39
N MET A 51 -2.64 12.49 -4.85
CA MET A 51 -1.70 11.82 -3.93
C MET A 51 -1.15 12.72 -2.84
N GLU A 52 -0.96 14.00 -3.16
CA GLU A 52 -0.47 15.00 -2.21
C GLU A 52 -1.59 15.41 -1.24
N ALA A 53 -2.79 15.60 -1.78
CA ALA A 53 -3.95 16.10 -1.05
C ALA A 53 -4.49 15.11 -0.01
N VAL A 54 -4.46 13.80 -0.30
CA VAL A 54 -4.97 12.75 0.60
C VAL A 54 -3.87 11.94 1.27
N TRP A 55 -2.66 12.49 1.36
CA TRP A 55 -1.51 11.78 1.90
C TRP A 55 -1.75 11.26 3.31
N ILE A 56 -2.42 12.04 4.16
CA ILE A 56 -2.64 11.66 5.57
C ILE A 56 -3.86 10.73 5.68
N GLU A 57 -4.82 10.88 4.76
CA GLU A 57 -6.14 10.27 4.74
C GLU A 57 -6.16 8.90 4.06
N ALA A 58 -5.04 8.45 3.48
CA ALA A 58 -4.96 7.22 2.69
C ALA A 58 -5.00 5.91 3.51
N GLY A 59 -5.04 6.02 4.85
CA GLY A 59 -5.27 4.90 5.77
C GLY A 59 -4.03 4.06 6.06
N ILE A 60 -4.22 2.88 6.65
CA ILE A 60 -3.12 2.00 7.10
C ILE A 60 -3.34 0.56 6.63
N ASN A 61 -2.25 -0.18 6.47
CA ASN A 61 -2.28 -1.62 6.24
C ASN A 61 -2.11 -2.36 7.56
N CYS A 62 -2.95 -3.37 7.77
CA CYS A 62 -2.97 -4.14 9.00
C CYS A 62 -2.89 -5.66 8.74
N GLU A 63 -2.36 -6.38 9.73
CA GLU A 63 -2.46 -7.84 9.85
C GLU A 63 -3.58 -8.19 10.82
N VAL A 64 -4.35 -9.22 10.52
CA VAL A 64 -5.39 -9.71 11.44
C VAL A 64 -4.75 -10.62 12.48
N LEU A 65 -4.68 -10.17 13.73
CA LEU A 65 -4.17 -10.97 14.85
C LEU A 65 -5.25 -11.90 15.41
N ARG A 66 -6.49 -11.43 15.41
CA ARG A 66 -7.68 -12.20 15.82
C ARG A 66 -8.82 -11.87 14.89
N GLY A 67 -9.31 -12.89 14.18
CA GLY A 67 -10.49 -12.78 13.32
C GLY A 67 -11.79 -12.84 14.11
N GLY A 68 -12.89 -12.48 13.44
CA GLY A 68 -14.22 -12.40 14.04
C GLY A 68 -15.22 -11.74 13.10
N THR A 69 -16.42 -11.49 13.59
CA THR A 69 -17.48 -10.80 12.84
C THR A 69 -17.44 -9.30 13.12
N LEU A 70 -17.48 -8.49 12.07
CA LEU A 70 -17.69 -7.04 12.15
C LEU A 70 -19.11 -6.68 11.74
N ARG A 71 -19.64 -5.65 12.38
CA ARG A 71 -20.94 -5.06 12.06
C ARG A 71 -20.80 -3.56 11.88
N ASP A 72 -21.67 -2.99 11.05
CA ASP A 72 -21.74 -1.55 10.89
C ASP A 72 -22.03 -0.88 12.24
N GLY A 73 -21.23 0.14 12.55
CA GLY A 73 -21.33 0.86 13.82
C GLY A 73 -20.50 0.29 14.97
N ASP A 74 -19.79 -0.83 14.76
CA ASP A 74 -18.83 -1.35 15.73
C ASP A 74 -17.76 -0.30 16.09
N GLU A 75 -17.40 -0.27 17.38
CA GLU A 75 -16.40 0.67 17.89
C GLU A 75 -15.00 0.32 17.38
N VAL A 76 -14.23 1.37 17.10
CA VAL A 76 -12.82 1.25 16.72
C VAL A 76 -11.98 1.88 17.81
N MET A 77 -11.01 1.14 18.33
CA MET A 77 -10.18 1.59 19.44
C MET A 77 -8.73 1.15 19.26
N VAL A 78 -7.79 2.09 19.38
CA VAL A 78 -6.37 1.76 19.51
C VAL A 78 -6.15 1.21 20.92
N LEU A 79 -5.66 -0.02 21.03
CA LEU A 79 -5.46 -0.65 22.33
C LEU A 79 -4.31 0.05 23.09
N PRO A 80 -4.53 0.50 24.33
CA PRO A 80 -3.49 1.08 25.16
C PRO A 80 -2.31 0.12 25.35
N ASP A 81 -1.11 0.68 25.52
CA ASP A 81 0.14 -0.06 25.82
C ASP A 81 0.45 -1.20 24.83
N SER A 82 -0.04 -1.10 23.60
CA SER A 82 0.11 -2.14 22.57
C SER A 82 1.18 -1.84 21.52
N PHE A 83 1.94 -0.76 21.68
CA PHE A 83 2.96 -0.33 20.72
C PHE A 83 4.18 -1.26 20.73
N THR A 84 4.41 -1.95 19.61
CA THR A 84 5.49 -2.92 19.39
C THR A 84 6.22 -2.62 18.07
N PRO A 85 7.17 -1.68 18.05
CA PRO A 85 7.78 -1.18 16.81
C PRO A 85 8.57 -2.24 16.03
N TYR A 86 9.10 -3.26 16.72
CA TYR A 86 9.84 -4.36 16.11
C TYR A 86 8.94 -5.34 15.32
N GLN A 87 7.62 -5.22 15.42
CA GLN A 87 6.66 -6.00 14.61
C GLN A 87 6.21 -5.27 13.35
N ILE A 88 6.64 -4.02 13.15
CA ILE A 88 6.32 -3.25 11.96
C ILE A 88 6.95 -3.92 10.73
N ASP A 89 6.10 -4.18 9.73
CA ASP A 89 6.53 -4.72 8.44
C ASP A 89 6.27 -3.67 7.36
N GLY A 90 7.35 -3.11 6.81
CA GLY A 90 7.30 -2.18 5.67
C GLY A 90 6.92 -2.88 4.35
N GLY A 91 6.91 -4.20 4.32
CA GLY A 91 6.76 -5.01 3.13
C GLY A 91 7.94 -4.84 2.17
N LEU A 92 7.69 -5.09 0.88
CA LEU A 92 8.72 -5.02 -0.16
C LEU A 92 8.99 -3.60 -0.69
N GLN A 93 8.37 -2.57 -0.09
CA GLN A 93 8.48 -1.19 -0.59
C GLN A 93 9.79 -0.54 -0.12
N SER A 94 10.37 0.33 -0.95
CA SER A 94 11.52 1.13 -0.54
C SER A 94 11.11 2.19 0.49
N PRO A 95 12.03 2.70 1.33
CA PRO A 95 11.73 3.75 2.30
C PRO A 95 11.02 4.97 1.68
N GLY A 96 11.52 5.44 0.53
CA GLY A 96 10.93 6.58 -0.20
C GLY A 96 9.47 6.39 -0.65
N PHE A 97 8.95 5.17 -0.66
CA PHE A 97 7.53 4.91 -0.89
C PHE A 97 6.64 5.53 0.21
N PHE A 98 7.16 5.57 1.44
CA PHE A 98 6.48 6.15 2.61
C PHE A 98 6.84 7.62 2.85
N THR A 99 7.58 8.25 1.95
CA THR A 99 7.83 9.70 1.92
C THR A 99 6.75 10.37 1.07
N ARG A 100 6.24 11.53 1.52
CA ARG A 100 5.22 12.31 0.80
C ARG A 100 5.73 12.72 -0.58
N PRO A 101 4.91 12.75 -1.65
CA PRO A 101 5.38 13.00 -3.00
C PRO A 101 6.20 14.30 -3.15
N SER A 102 5.76 15.39 -2.51
CA SER A 102 6.45 16.68 -2.50
C SER A 102 7.79 16.69 -1.74
N GLU A 103 7.98 15.74 -0.83
CA GLU A 103 9.16 15.63 0.05
C GLU A 103 10.18 14.62 -0.48
N ARG A 104 9.83 13.84 -1.52
CA ARG A 104 10.72 12.84 -2.10
C ARG A 104 11.89 13.48 -2.82
N THR A 105 13.08 12.97 -2.53
CA THR A 105 14.28 13.21 -3.31
C THR A 105 14.22 12.48 -4.65
N ALA A 106 15.00 12.96 -5.64
CA ALA A 106 15.13 12.27 -6.92
C ALA A 106 15.71 10.84 -6.77
N GLU A 107 16.54 10.63 -5.75
CA GLU A 107 17.10 9.32 -5.42
C GLU A 107 16.02 8.36 -4.96
N GLU A 108 15.18 8.76 -3.99
CA GLU A 108 14.08 7.94 -3.48
C GLU A 108 13.08 7.55 -4.60
N VAL A 109 12.80 8.48 -5.52
CA VAL A 109 11.95 8.20 -6.69
C VAL A 109 12.60 7.14 -7.59
N ARG A 110 13.91 7.25 -7.83
CA ARG A 110 14.67 6.28 -8.63
C ARG A 110 14.71 4.91 -7.96
N GLU A 111 15.05 4.86 -6.68
CA GLU A 111 15.09 3.62 -5.90
C GLU A 111 13.73 2.94 -5.84
N GLY A 112 12.65 3.69 -5.63
CA GLY A 112 11.29 3.16 -5.62
C GLY A 112 10.89 2.53 -6.95
N ARG A 113 11.31 3.12 -8.08
CA ARG A 113 11.10 2.53 -9.41
C ARG A 113 11.86 1.23 -9.59
N LEU A 114 13.13 1.19 -9.17
CA LEU A 114 13.96 -0.01 -9.23
C LEU A 114 13.43 -1.12 -8.30
N ALA A 115 12.97 -0.77 -7.10
CA ALA A 115 12.38 -1.72 -6.16
C ALA A 115 11.12 -2.37 -6.74
N LYS A 116 10.21 -1.58 -7.32
CA LYS A 116 9.01 -2.11 -7.99
C LYS A 116 9.37 -3.03 -9.16
N GLN A 117 10.36 -2.64 -9.96
CA GLN A 117 10.82 -3.47 -11.05
C GLN A 117 11.31 -4.84 -10.56
N ARG A 118 12.14 -4.88 -9.50
CA ARG A 118 12.61 -6.14 -8.90
C ARG A 118 11.48 -7.03 -8.41
N ILE A 119 10.45 -6.45 -7.79
CA ILE A 119 9.25 -7.19 -7.33
C ILE A 119 8.56 -7.87 -8.51
N TYR A 120 8.40 -7.17 -9.64
CA TYR A 120 7.76 -7.74 -10.82
C TYR A 120 8.62 -8.79 -11.53
N GLU A 121 9.93 -8.58 -11.62
CA GLU A 121 10.87 -9.57 -12.16
C GLU A 121 10.88 -10.85 -11.31
N GLU A 122 10.77 -10.74 -9.99
CA GLU A 122 10.61 -11.90 -9.10
C GLU A 122 9.27 -12.62 -9.34
N ALA A 123 8.16 -11.88 -9.48
CA ALA A 123 6.85 -12.46 -9.78
C ALA A 123 6.85 -13.22 -11.13
N LEU A 124 7.53 -12.68 -12.16
CA LEU A 124 7.75 -13.36 -13.43
C LEU A 124 8.53 -14.66 -13.25
N ARG A 125 9.63 -14.62 -12.50
CA ARG A 125 10.47 -15.80 -12.22
C ARG A 125 9.71 -16.90 -11.48
N ARG A 126 8.74 -16.52 -10.64
CA ARG A 126 7.83 -17.46 -9.93
C ARG A 126 6.68 -17.98 -10.78
N GLY A 127 6.53 -17.53 -12.03
CA GLY A 127 5.53 -18.03 -12.97
C GLY A 127 4.13 -17.40 -12.84
N ASP A 128 3.96 -16.30 -12.10
CA ASP A 128 2.66 -15.60 -11.99
C ASP A 128 2.39 -14.68 -13.19
N SER A 129 2.45 -15.26 -14.38
CA SER A 129 2.20 -14.56 -15.66
C SER A 129 0.78 -13.96 -15.72
N GLU A 130 -0.18 -14.65 -15.12
CA GLU A 130 -1.58 -14.22 -15.06
C GLU A 130 -1.77 -13.00 -14.16
N GLY A 131 -1.18 -13.01 -12.96
CA GLY A 131 -1.21 -11.87 -12.04
C GLY A 131 -0.58 -10.62 -12.67
N ILE A 132 0.52 -10.80 -13.38
CA ILE A 132 1.20 -9.71 -14.10
C ILE A 132 0.32 -9.15 -15.21
N ARG A 133 -0.32 -10.00 -16.00
CA ARG A 133 -1.23 -9.57 -17.07
C ARG A 133 -2.41 -8.76 -16.52
N ARG A 134 -3.00 -9.18 -15.39
CA ARG A 134 -4.06 -8.41 -14.71
C ARG A 134 -3.56 -7.05 -14.22
N ALA A 135 -2.36 -7.02 -13.66
CA ALA A 135 -1.76 -5.80 -13.16
C ALA A 135 -1.44 -4.82 -14.31
N GLU A 136 -0.90 -5.32 -15.42
CA GLU A 136 -0.64 -4.54 -16.63
C GLU A 136 -1.92 -3.96 -17.24
N ALA A 137 -2.96 -4.78 -17.36
CA ALA A 137 -4.27 -4.33 -17.85
C ALA A 137 -4.85 -3.21 -16.95
N SER A 138 -4.68 -3.33 -15.63
CA SER A 138 -5.16 -2.33 -14.67
C SER A 138 -4.45 -0.99 -14.86
N PHE A 139 -3.13 -0.99 -15.00
CA PHE A 139 -2.36 0.24 -15.22
C PHE A 139 -2.68 0.87 -16.59
N THR A 140 -2.79 0.05 -17.62
CA THR A 140 -3.13 0.49 -18.98
C THR A 140 -4.50 1.18 -19.01
N ALA A 141 -5.49 0.66 -18.27
CA ALA A 141 -6.83 1.22 -18.21
C ALA A 141 -6.89 2.66 -17.67
N VAL A 142 -5.85 3.12 -16.95
CA VAL A 142 -5.76 4.49 -16.43
C VAL A 142 -4.67 5.32 -17.13
N GLY A 143 -4.19 4.85 -18.29
CA GLY A 143 -3.16 5.53 -19.07
C GLY A 143 -1.77 5.51 -18.43
N LEU A 144 -1.49 4.53 -17.56
CA LEU A 144 -0.17 4.28 -16.99
C LEU A 144 0.50 3.10 -17.68
N GLU A 145 1.83 3.15 -17.78
CA GLU A 145 2.63 1.99 -18.19
C GLU A 145 2.98 1.15 -16.95
N PHE A 146 2.72 -0.15 -17.01
CA PHE A 146 3.05 -1.09 -15.93
C PHE A 146 4.57 -1.32 -15.83
N PHE A 147 5.22 -1.58 -16.97
CA PHE A 147 6.65 -1.48 -17.14
C PHE A 147 6.95 -0.19 -17.90
N SER A 148 7.68 0.73 -17.28
CA SER A 148 8.15 1.91 -18.00
C SER A 148 9.11 1.50 -19.12
N LYS A 149 8.86 1.91 -20.37
CA LYS A 149 9.78 1.61 -21.51
C LYS A 149 11.20 2.16 -21.33
N ALA A 150 11.39 3.13 -20.44
CA ALA A 150 12.69 3.70 -20.07
C ALA A 150 13.50 2.85 -19.07
N ALA A 151 12.95 1.71 -18.59
CA ALA A 151 13.70 0.67 -17.90
C ALA A 151 14.12 -0.41 -18.91
N LYS A 152 14.84 -0.04 -19.97
CA LYS A 152 15.61 -1.03 -20.73
C LYS A 152 16.76 -1.47 -19.84
N VAL A 153 16.56 -2.51 -19.04
CA VAL A 153 17.67 -3.35 -18.60
C VAL A 153 18.35 -3.84 -19.88
N PRO A 154 19.68 -3.73 -20.03
CA PRO A 154 20.35 -4.32 -21.18
C PRO A 154 19.97 -5.81 -21.24
N PRO A 155 19.85 -6.40 -22.45
CA PRO A 155 19.48 -7.81 -22.57
C PRO A 155 20.44 -8.62 -21.70
N MET A 156 19.89 -9.45 -20.82
CA MET A 156 20.68 -10.40 -20.05
C MET A 156 21.51 -11.22 -21.05
N VAL A 157 22.83 -11.10 -20.91
CA VAL A 157 23.77 -11.90 -21.69
C VAL A 157 23.47 -13.35 -21.41
N ASP A 158 23.13 -14.09 -22.46
CA ASP A 158 23.13 -15.54 -22.47
C ASP A 158 24.54 -16.01 -22.08
N LYS A 159 24.67 -16.48 -20.85
CA LYS A 159 25.81 -17.27 -20.42
C LYS A 159 25.27 -18.56 -19.88
N THR A 160 25.26 -19.55 -20.75
CA THR A 160 25.48 -20.96 -20.42
C THR A 160 26.48 -21.07 -19.25
N HIS A 161 25.95 -21.25 -18.04
CA HIS A 161 26.72 -21.72 -16.91
C HIS A 161 25.91 -22.80 -16.19
N LYS A 162 26.58 -23.94 -16.06
CA LYS A 162 26.09 -25.20 -15.53
C LYS A 162 25.76 -25.03 -14.02
N PRO A 163 24.65 -25.57 -13.51
CA PRO A 163 24.28 -25.36 -12.11
C PRO A 163 25.18 -26.22 -11.19
N GLU A 164 25.88 -25.56 -10.27
CA GLU A 164 26.35 -26.19 -9.02
C GLU A 164 25.23 -26.15 -7.98
N ALA A 165 25.18 -27.20 -7.14
CA ALA A 165 24.07 -27.54 -6.26
C ALA A 165 23.69 -26.41 -5.29
N PRO A 166 22.39 -26.24 -4.96
CA PRO A 166 21.96 -25.16 -4.08
C PRO A 166 22.37 -25.42 -2.63
N ALA A 167 23.00 -24.41 -2.02
CA ALA A 167 23.06 -24.27 -0.58
C ALA A 167 21.64 -24.04 -0.02
N GLU A 168 21.37 -24.61 1.15
CA GLU A 168 20.06 -24.59 1.81
C GLU A 168 19.41 -23.19 1.86
N GLU A 169 18.21 -23.09 1.30
CA GLU A 169 17.35 -21.92 1.40
C GLU A 169 16.92 -21.67 2.85
N PRO A 170 16.95 -20.42 3.35
CA PRO A 170 16.25 -20.09 4.58
C PRO A 170 14.74 -20.23 4.33
N LYS A 171 14.13 -21.22 4.98
CA LYS A 171 12.68 -21.44 5.01
C LYS A 171 12.00 -20.20 5.58
N MET A 172 11.47 -19.36 4.69
CA MET A 172 10.64 -18.23 5.06
C MET A 172 9.21 -18.74 5.22
N ASN A 173 8.80 -18.94 6.47
CA ASN A 173 7.42 -19.28 6.81
C ASN A 173 6.52 -18.09 6.47
N LEU A 174 5.77 -18.19 5.38
CA LEU A 174 4.67 -17.27 5.08
C LEU A 174 3.50 -17.61 6.01
N THR A 175 3.26 -16.77 7.01
CA THR A 175 2.03 -16.77 7.83
C THR A 175 0.87 -16.13 7.06
N PRO A 176 -0.40 -16.52 7.34
CA PRO A 176 -1.52 -16.20 6.48
C PRO A 176 -2.17 -14.84 6.78
N ALA A 177 -2.74 -14.26 5.71
CA ALA A 177 -3.74 -13.19 5.66
C ALA A 177 -3.27 -11.73 5.89
N PHE A 178 -2.67 -11.14 4.85
CA PHE A 178 -2.65 -9.68 4.69
C PHE A 178 -4.03 -9.18 4.27
N LEU A 179 -4.63 -8.28 5.06
CA LEU A 179 -5.76 -7.49 4.60
C LEU A 179 -5.22 -6.39 3.68
N ILE A 180 -5.11 -6.69 2.38
CA ILE A 180 -4.78 -5.69 1.37
C ILE A 180 -6.05 -4.87 1.11
N VAL A 181 -6.04 -3.63 1.58
CA VAL A 181 -7.13 -2.67 1.47
C VAL A 181 -7.00 -1.95 0.11
N PHE A 182 -7.80 -2.35 -0.88
CA PHE A 182 -7.99 -1.61 -2.15
C PHE A 182 -9.48 -1.31 -2.35
N SER A 183 -9.88 -0.03 -2.35
CA SER A 183 -10.99 0.50 -3.17
C SER A 183 -11.24 2.00 -2.89
N PRO A 184 -11.29 2.89 -3.90
CA PRO A 184 -11.25 4.34 -3.70
C PRO A 184 -12.62 5.03 -3.47
N LEU A 185 -13.73 4.32 -3.26
CA LEU A 185 -15.05 4.95 -3.37
C LEU A 185 -15.50 5.79 -2.17
N PHE A 186 -15.03 5.52 -0.95
CA PHE A 186 -15.64 6.09 0.25
C PHE A 186 -14.95 7.37 0.77
N VAL A 187 -13.61 7.45 0.68
CA VAL A 187 -12.85 8.67 1.03
C VAL A 187 -13.21 9.83 0.09
N ILE A 188 -13.66 9.54 -1.14
CA ILE A 188 -14.03 10.55 -2.13
C ILE A 188 -15.36 11.23 -1.79
N LEU A 189 -16.32 10.56 -1.14
CA LEU A 189 -17.64 11.16 -0.90
C LEU A 189 -17.62 12.19 0.24
N THR A 190 -16.92 11.90 1.33
CA THR A 190 -16.72 12.86 2.42
C THR A 190 -15.79 14.01 2.00
N PHE A 191 -14.69 13.70 1.30
CA PHE A 191 -13.77 14.74 0.83
C PHE A 191 -14.37 15.63 -0.27
N LEU A 192 -15.26 15.12 -1.14
CA LEU A 192 -15.98 15.95 -2.11
C LEU A 192 -17.04 16.83 -1.44
N GLN A 193 -17.69 16.38 -0.36
CA GLN A 193 -18.58 17.22 0.42
C GLN A 193 -17.81 18.35 1.11
N ASP A 194 -16.72 18.01 1.81
CA ASP A 194 -15.89 18.99 2.51
C ASP A 194 -15.20 19.97 1.54
N TRP A 195 -14.75 19.49 0.37
CA TRP A 195 -14.15 20.35 -0.67
C TRP A 195 -15.17 21.24 -1.38
N GLN A 196 -16.40 20.76 -1.63
CA GLN A 196 -17.48 21.61 -2.16
C GLN A 196 -17.88 22.69 -1.15
N GLU A 197 -17.89 22.38 0.14
CA GLU A 197 -18.14 23.35 1.20
C GLU A 197 -17.00 24.37 1.33
N TRP A 198 -15.74 23.91 1.24
CA TRP A 198 -14.56 24.78 1.24
C TRP A 198 -14.53 25.71 0.00
N SER A 199 -14.81 25.18 -1.18
CA SER A 199 -14.88 25.94 -2.44
C SER A 199 -16.00 26.99 -2.44
N ARG A 200 -17.15 26.70 -1.82
CA ARG A 200 -18.25 27.67 -1.64
C ARG A 200 -17.95 28.74 -0.60
N ALA A 201 -17.06 28.46 0.36
CA ALA A 201 -16.69 29.41 1.41
C ALA A 201 -15.71 30.50 0.95
N GLY A 202 -15.18 30.43 -0.28
CA GLY A 202 -14.35 31.48 -0.88
C GLY A 202 -13.08 31.82 -0.08
N ARG A 203 -12.54 30.86 0.68
CA ARG A 203 -11.31 30.99 1.47
C ARG A 203 -10.19 30.18 0.85
#